data_AF-A0AAN8QFR8-F1
#
_entry.id   AF-A0AAN8QFR8-F1
#
_cell.length_a   1.000
_cell.length_b   1.000
_cell.length_c   1.000
_cell.angle_alpha   90.00
_cell.angle_beta   90.00
_cell.angle_gamma   90.00
#
_symmetry.space_group_name_H-M   'P 1'
#
loop_
_entity.id
_entity.type
_entity.pdbx_description
1 polymer ?
#
loop_
_entity_poly.entity_id
_entity_poly.type
_entity_poly.pdbx_seq_one_letter_code
_entity_poly.pdbx_strand_id
1 'polypeptide(L)'
;MVNIDVNVRDGWNQRPLFRCCESSVSPVDKIKYLVSHQADINARDSANNTILHSACRYGTLSTVQYLVDDLHMDVNTTGRYNRTPLFYCCISSVSPVDKIKYLVSHGADINARDRFNQTILHQACYLGTLYTVQYLVDCLHLDLHVKDEYGRKPLDYCSRPEKHEKMKYITDQMKLK
;
A
#
# COMPACT_ATOMS: atom_id res chain seq x y z
N MET A 1 20.40 -10.56 -31.95
CA MET A 1 19.79 -9.94 -30.74
C MET A 1 18.50 -10.69 -30.45
N VAL A 2 18.41 -11.34 -29.29
CA VAL A 2 17.15 -11.95 -28.87
C VAL A 2 16.23 -10.80 -28.46
N ASN A 3 15.14 -10.60 -29.19
CA ASN A 3 14.09 -9.67 -28.76
C ASN A 3 13.29 -10.36 -27.65
N ILE A 4 13.75 -10.21 -26.41
CA ILE A 4 13.07 -10.76 -25.25
C ILE A 4 11.86 -9.86 -24.99
N ASP A 5 10.66 -10.40 -25.21
CA ASP A 5 9.44 -9.72 -24.79
C ASP A 5 9.43 -9.60 -23.26
N VAL A 6 9.61 -8.38 -22.75
CA VAL A 6 9.65 -8.08 -21.31
C VAL A 6 8.28 -8.14 -20.63
N ASN A 7 7.21 -8.32 -21.41
CA ASN A 7 5.83 -8.38 -20.93
C ASN A 7 5.32 -9.81 -20.69
N VAL A 8 6.14 -10.83 -20.97
CA VAL A 8 5.78 -12.23 -20.74
C VAL A 8 5.49 -12.49 -19.27
N ARG A 9 4.55 -13.39 -19.00
CA ARG A 9 4.23 -13.83 -17.65
C ARG A 9 5.07 -15.04 -17.28
N ASP A 10 5.56 -15.08 -16.05
CA ASP A 10 6.25 -16.26 -15.52
C ASP A 10 5.26 -17.39 -15.17
N GLY A 11 5.78 -18.50 -14.62
CA GLY A 11 4.97 -19.64 -14.18
C GLY A 11 3.95 -19.32 -13.06
N TRP A 12 4.05 -18.15 -12.43
CA TRP A 12 3.11 -17.63 -11.43
C TRP A 12 2.14 -16.61 -12.02
N ASN A 13 2.09 -16.49 -13.35
CA ASN A 13 1.29 -15.53 -14.10
C ASN A 13 1.68 -14.06 -13.81
N GLN A 14 2.91 -13.82 -13.34
CA GLN A 14 3.44 -12.50 -12.98
C GLN A 14 4.36 -11.94 -14.07
N ARG A 15 4.24 -10.65 -14.37
CA ARG A 15 5.14 -9.96 -15.30
C ARG A 15 6.44 -9.57 -14.58
N PRO A 16 7.62 -9.62 -15.24
CA PRO A 16 8.90 -9.24 -14.65
C PRO A 16 8.90 -7.89 -13.94
N LEU A 17 8.12 -6.94 -14.47
CA LEU A 17 7.95 -5.61 -13.92
C LEU A 17 7.54 -5.63 -12.43
N PHE A 18 6.61 -6.49 -12.03
CA PHE A 18 6.11 -6.55 -10.65
C PHE A 18 7.14 -7.15 -9.67
N ARG A 19 7.99 -8.07 -10.15
CA ARG A 19 9.05 -8.69 -9.33
C ARG A 19 10.20 -7.73 -9.03
N CYS A 20 10.30 -6.61 -9.73
CA CYS A 20 11.30 -5.58 -9.44
C CYS A 20 11.15 -5.04 -8.01
N CYS A 21 9.91 -4.89 -7.54
CA CYS A 21 9.60 -4.35 -6.22
C CYS A 21 9.90 -5.34 -5.07
N GLU A 22 10.00 -6.63 -5.35
CA GLU A 22 10.34 -7.67 -4.35
C GLU A 22 11.85 -7.86 -4.19
N SER A 23 12.65 -7.33 -5.10
CA SER A 23 14.10 -7.48 -5.07
C SER A 23 14.75 -6.50 -4.09
N SER A 24 15.71 -6.99 -3.31
CA SER A 24 16.51 -6.15 -2.39
C SER A 24 17.52 -5.23 -3.09
N VAL A 25 17.82 -5.47 -4.38
CA VAL A 25 18.88 -4.74 -5.11
C VAL A 25 18.27 -3.95 -6.27
N SER A 26 18.40 -2.63 -6.17
CA SER A 26 18.04 -1.60 -7.16
C SER A 26 16.71 -1.84 -7.90
N PRO A 27 15.55 -1.81 -7.23
CA PRO A 27 14.25 -1.89 -7.89
C PRO A 27 14.06 -0.85 -9.00
N VAL A 28 14.49 0.39 -8.74
CA VAL A 28 14.35 1.51 -9.69
C VAL A 28 15.12 1.27 -10.98
N ASP A 29 16.37 0.82 -10.91
CA ASP A 29 17.18 0.57 -12.12
C ASP A 29 16.60 -0.56 -12.97
N LYS A 30 16.03 -1.59 -12.32
CA LYS A 30 15.33 -2.67 -13.02
C LYS A 30 14.05 -2.19 -13.69
N ILE A 31 13.27 -1.35 -13.01
CA ILE A 31 12.07 -0.75 -13.61
C ILE A 31 12.48 0.12 -14.80
N LYS A 32 13.48 0.99 -14.66
CA LYS A 32 14.03 1.81 -15.76
C LYS A 32 14.44 0.96 -16.96
N TYR A 33 15.17 -0.14 -16.71
CA TYR A 33 15.59 -1.07 -17.76
C TYR A 33 14.40 -1.72 -18.47
N LEU A 34 13.39 -2.19 -17.74
CA LEU A 34 12.21 -2.80 -18.34
C LEU A 34 11.38 -1.78 -19.12
N VAL A 35 11.21 -0.57 -18.59
CA VAL A 35 10.49 0.52 -19.27
C VAL A 35 11.19 0.93 -20.57
N SER A 36 12.53 1.01 -20.59
CA SER A 36 13.29 1.29 -21.82
C SER A 36 13.16 0.19 -22.87
N HIS A 37 12.76 -1.02 -22.47
CA HIS A 37 12.45 -2.15 -23.35
C HIS A 37 10.93 -2.35 -23.53
N GLN A 38 10.12 -1.29 -23.37
CA GLN A 38 8.67 -1.28 -23.65
C GLN A 38 7.85 -2.16 -22.69
N ALA A 39 8.28 -2.30 -21.44
CA ALA A 39 7.41 -2.88 -20.42
C ALA A 39 6.17 -2.01 -20.19
N ASP A 40 5.01 -2.66 -20.16
CA ASP A 40 3.74 -2.00 -19.91
C ASP A 40 3.60 -1.63 -18.42
N ILE A 41 3.81 -0.35 -18.10
CA ILE A 41 3.70 0.19 -16.74
C ILE A 41 2.26 0.21 -16.21
N ASN A 42 1.28 0.19 -17.12
CA ASN A 42 -0.14 0.17 -16.81
C ASN A 42 -0.69 -1.25 -16.68
N ALA A 43 0.16 -2.26 -16.89
CA ALA A 43 -0.20 -3.65 -16.70
C ALA A 43 -0.74 -3.87 -15.28
N ARG A 44 -1.64 -4.85 -15.19
CA ARG A 44 -2.18 -5.32 -13.91
C ARG A 44 -1.80 -6.77 -13.66
N ASP A 45 -1.49 -7.07 -12.41
CA ASP A 45 -1.25 -8.44 -11.94
C ASP A 45 -2.56 -9.26 -11.92
N SER A 46 -2.48 -10.53 -11.55
CA SER A 46 -3.65 -11.42 -11.44
C SER A 46 -4.67 -11.00 -10.37
N ALA A 47 -4.28 -10.10 -9.46
CA ALA A 47 -5.12 -9.52 -8.42
C ALA A 47 -5.62 -8.12 -8.80
N ASN A 48 -5.45 -7.71 -10.07
CA ASN A 48 -5.83 -6.39 -10.59
C ASN A 48 -5.00 -5.22 -10.01
N ASN A 49 -3.84 -5.48 -9.40
CA ASN A 49 -2.97 -4.45 -8.87
C ASN A 49 -2.02 -3.90 -9.95
N THR A 50 -1.71 -2.61 -9.85
CA THR A 50 -0.64 -1.95 -10.61
C THR A 50 0.72 -2.11 -9.93
N ILE A 51 1.82 -1.79 -10.62
CA ILE A 51 3.16 -1.85 -10.02
C ILE A 51 3.28 -0.94 -8.78
N LEU A 52 2.55 0.18 -8.72
CA LEU A 52 2.55 1.08 -7.56
C LEU A 52 2.04 0.40 -6.28
N HIS A 53 1.07 -0.51 -6.39
CA HIS A 53 0.62 -1.31 -5.24
C HIS A 53 1.74 -2.23 -4.74
N SER A 54 2.46 -2.89 -5.65
CA SER A 54 3.59 -3.76 -5.32
C SER A 54 4.76 -2.97 -4.71
N ALA A 55 5.06 -1.78 -5.22
CA ALA A 55 6.06 -0.88 -4.62
C ALA A 55 5.66 -0.43 -3.21
N CYS A 56 4.38 -0.13 -2.99
CA CYS A 56 3.87 0.22 -1.67
C CYS A 56 4.02 -0.92 -0.67
N ARG A 57 3.77 -2.17 -1.11
CA ARG A 57 3.88 -3.36 -0.27
C ARG A 57 5.31 -3.83 -0.01
N TYR A 58 6.14 -3.89 -1.06
CA TYR A 58 7.43 -4.58 -1.03
C TYR A 58 8.62 -3.67 -1.32
N GLY A 59 8.42 -2.63 -2.11
CA GLY A 59 9.49 -1.74 -2.57
C GLY A 59 10.03 -0.79 -1.48
N THR A 60 10.98 0.06 -1.84
CA THR A 60 11.47 1.15 -0.99
C THR A 60 10.67 2.44 -1.26
N LEU A 61 10.83 3.45 -0.39
CA LEU A 61 10.27 4.78 -0.66
C LEU A 61 10.74 5.34 -2.01
N SER A 62 12.02 5.18 -2.35
CA SER A 62 12.57 5.64 -3.64
C SER A 62 11.91 4.97 -4.84
N THR A 63 11.44 3.73 -4.69
CA THR A 63 10.68 3.04 -5.74
C THR A 63 9.30 3.68 -5.92
N VAL A 64 8.62 3.99 -4.81
CA VAL A 64 7.32 4.69 -4.84
C VAL A 64 7.47 6.07 -5.46
N GLN A 65 8.50 6.82 -5.06
CA GLN A 65 8.82 8.14 -5.61
C GLN A 65 9.03 8.08 -7.12
N TYR A 66 9.88 7.18 -7.60
CA TYR A 66 10.12 7.03 -9.03
C TYR A 66 8.85 6.71 -9.82
N LEU A 67 7.97 5.86 -9.30
CA LEU A 67 6.72 5.51 -9.97
C LEU A 67 5.71 6.68 -10.02
N VAL A 68 5.68 7.51 -8.99
CA VAL A 68 4.72 8.64 -8.91
C VAL A 68 5.28 9.88 -9.61
N ASP A 69 6.53 10.25 -9.34
CA ASP A 69 7.14 11.47 -9.86
C ASP A 69 7.58 11.32 -11.33
N ASP A 70 8.31 10.26 -11.67
CA ASP A 70 8.89 10.10 -13.02
C ASP A 70 7.94 9.39 -13.98
N LEU A 71 7.12 8.44 -13.49
CA LEU A 71 6.18 7.69 -14.33
C LEU A 71 4.72 8.16 -14.22
N HIS A 72 4.47 9.20 -13.41
CA HIS A 72 3.17 9.87 -13.27
C HIS A 72 2.01 8.92 -12.96
N MET A 73 2.27 7.86 -12.18
CA MET A 73 1.24 6.91 -11.82
C MET A 73 0.21 7.52 -10.86
N ASP A 74 -1.07 7.25 -11.13
CA ASP A 74 -2.17 7.66 -10.25
C ASP A 74 -2.08 6.97 -8.88
N VAL A 75 -1.94 7.77 -7.82
CA VAL A 75 -1.86 7.31 -6.43
C VAL A 75 -3.18 6.75 -5.88
N ASN A 76 -4.30 7.03 -6.54
CA ASN A 76 -5.64 6.61 -6.15
C ASN A 76 -6.19 5.45 -7.00
N THR A 77 -5.39 4.88 -7.92
CA THR A 77 -5.81 3.71 -8.69
C THR A 77 -6.24 2.58 -7.78
N THR A 78 -7.35 1.92 -8.09
CA THR A 78 -7.85 0.78 -7.32
C THR A 78 -7.33 -0.54 -7.86
N GLY A 79 -6.86 -1.40 -6.96
CA GLY A 79 -6.44 -2.76 -7.27
C GLY A 79 -7.40 -3.82 -6.73
N ARG A 80 -6.85 -4.90 -6.18
CA ARG A 80 -7.62 -5.97 -5.54
C ARG A 80 -8.55 -5.38 -4.48
N TYR A 81 -9.81 -5.80 -4.50
CA TYR A 81 -10.80 -5.41 -3.50
C TYR A 81 -11.05 -3.89 -3.42
N ASN A 82 -10.84 -3.15 -4.51
CA ASN A 82 -10.94 -1.68 -4.53
C ASN A 82 -9.95 -0.98 -3.59
N ARG A 83 -8.86 -1.64 -3.21
CA ARG A 83 -7.82 -1.04 -2.37
C ARG A 83 -6.91 -0.16 -3.21
N THR A 84 -6.63 1.04 -2.73
CA THR A 84 -5.62 1.95 -3.31
C THR A 84 -4.20 1.54 -2.87
N PRO A 85 -3.13 2.02 -3.51
CA PRO A 85 -1.75 1.80 -3.08
C PRO A 85 -1.51 2.11 -1.60
N LEU A 86 -2.19 3.12 -1.06
CA LEU A 86 -2.09 3.54 0.33
C LEU A 86 -2.40 2.41 1.33
N PHE A 87 -3.38 1.53 1.04
CA PHE A 87 -3.70 0.36 1.87
C PHE A 87 -2.52 -0.62 1.98
N TYR A 88 -1.70 -0.70 0.94
CA TYR A 88 -0.57 -1.62 0.86
C TYR A 88 0.66 -1.10 1.60
N CYS A 89 0.76 0.21 1.86
CA CYS A 89 1.81 0.77 2.71
C CYS A 89 1.68 0.25 4.16
N CYS A 90 0.46 0.06 4.66
CA CYS A 90 0.25 -0.44 6.03
C CYS A 90 0.76 -1.87 6.27
N ILE A 91 0.98 -2.65 5.22
CA ILE A 91 1.51 -4.01 5.31
C ILE A 91 2.98 -4.11 4.89
N SER A 92 3.61 -2.97 4.58
CA SER A 92 5.01 -2.88 4.20
C SER A 92 5.91 -3.12 5.41
N SER A 93 6.92 -3.97 5.25
CA SER A 93 8.01 -4.11 6.23
C SER A 93 9.03 -2.97 6.13
N VAL A 94 9.03 -2.22 5.03
CA VAL A 94 10.01 -1.16 4.74
C VAL A 94 9.31 0.20 4.74
N SER A 95 9.71 1.07 5.68
CA SER A 95 9.29 2.48 5.80
C SER A 95 7.79 2.77 5.54
N PRO A 96 6.85 2.05 6.20
CA PRO A 96 5.42 2.18 5.92
C PRO A 96 4.92 3.62 6.09
N VAL A 97 5.32 4.32 7.16
CA VAL A 97 4.88 5.69 7.45
C VAL A 97 5.42 6.71 6.44
N ASP A 98 6.65 6.57 5.99
CA ASP A 98 7.23 7.51 5.01
C ASP A 98 6.57 7.37 3.64
N LYS A 99 6.21 6.14 3.24
CA LYS A 99 5.41 5.90 2.04
C LYS A 99 4.02 6.51 2.17
N ILE A 100 3.36 6.37 3.33
CA ILE A 100 2.04 6.99 3.57
C ILE A 100 2.16 8.51 3.48
N LYS A 101 3.12 9.13 4.18
CA LYS A 101 3.39 10.58 4.11
C LYS A 101 3.53 11.05 2.66
N TYR A 102 4.37 10.36 1.89
CA TYR A 102 4.63 10.70 0.50
C TYR A 102 3.39 10.56 -0.38
N LEU A 103 2.64 9.46 -0.28
CA LEU A 103 1.42 9.31 -1.08
C LEU A 103 0.36 10.35 -0.72
N VAL A 104 0.19 10.66 0.58
CA VAL A 104 -0.74 11.69 1.04
C VAL A 104 -0.34 13.07 0.52
N SER A 105 0.96 13.40 0.48
CA SER A 105 1.42 14.66 -0.11
C SER A 105 1.18 14.76 -1.62
N HIS A 106 0.92 13.62 -2.29
CA HIS A 106 0.58 13.53 -3.72
C HIS A 106 -0.92 13.31 -3.95
N GLY A 107 -1.76 13.58 -2.94
CA GLY A 107 -3.21 13.55 -3.09
C GLY A 107 -3.85 12.18 -2.94
N ALA A 108 -3.17 11.22 -2.30
CA ALA A 108 -3.81 9.95 -1.96
C ALA A 108 -4.98 10.16 -0.99
N ASP A 109 -6.14 9.57 -1.32
CA ASP A 109 -7.35 9.66 -0.51
C ASP A 109 -7.22 8.78 0.74
N ILE A 110 -7.05 9.43 1.90
CA ILE A 110 -6.97 8.79 3.21
C ILE A 110 -8.32 8.22 3.68
N ASN A 111 -9.43 8.68 3.11
CA ASN A 111 -10.79 8.23 3.41
C ASN A 111 -11.29 7.15 2.44
N ALA A 112 -10.46 6.75 1.48
CA ALA A 112 -10.77 5.70 0.53
C ALA A 112 -11.26 4.44 1.26
N ARG A 113 -12.26 3.79 0.67
CA ARG A 113 -12.86 2.57 1.20
C ARG A 113 -12.71 1.42 0.23
N ASP A 114 -12.29 0.29 0.75
CA ASP A 114 -12.23 -0.94 -0.02
C ASP A 114 -13.61 -1.57 -0.21
N ARG A 115 -13.69 -2.70 -0.91
CA ARG A 115 -14.95 -3.39 -1.21
C ARG A 115 -15.75 -3.80 0.04
N PHE A 116 -15.09 -3.91 1.20
CA PHE A 116 -15.69 -4.28 2.47
C PHE A 116 -16.02 -3.04 3.31
N ASN A 117 -16.03 -1.85 2.69
CA ASN A 117 -16.17 -0.55 3.32
C ASN A 117 -15.08 -0.26 4.37
N GLN A 118 -13.92 -0.94 4.29
CA GLN A 118 -12.80 -0.72 5.22
C GLN A 118 -11.97 0.48 4.79
N THR A 119 -11.60 1.31 5.76
CA THR A 119 -10.59 2.36 5.61
C THR A 119 -9.18 1.84 5.84
N ILE A 120 -8.17 2.65 5.50
CA ILE A 120 -6.77 2.36 5.81
C ILE A 120 -6.51 2.07 7.30
N LEU A 121 -7.26 2.71 8.20
CA LEU A 121 -7.11 2.49 9.63
C LEU A 121 -7.50 1.07 10.06
N HIS A 122 -8.55 0.49 9.48
CA HIS A 122 -8.90 -0.93 9.71
C HIS A 122 -7.72 -1.83 9.32
N GLN A 123 -7.10 -1.56 8.17
CA GLN A 123 -5.97 -2.33 7.66
C GLN A 123 -4.72 -2.16 8.54
N ALA A 124 -4.41 -0.96 9.01
CA ALA A 124 -3.31 -0.70 9.94
C ALA A 124 -3.50 -1.38 11.30
N CYS A 125 -4.74 -1.41 11.81
CA CYS A 125 -5.11 -2.16 13.00
C CYS A 125 -4.90 -3.66 12.80
N TYR A 126 -5.30 -4.18 11.64
CA TYR A 126 -5.19 -5.60 11.32
C TYR A 126 -3.76 -6.07 11.05
N LEU A 127 -2.93 -5.33 10.31
CA LEU A 127 -1.62 -5.82 9.85
C LEU A 127 -0.45 -4.84 10.03
N GLY A 128 -0.72 -3.57 10.35
CA GLY A 128 0.34 -2.55 10.46
C GLY A 128 1.18 -2.62 11.72
N THR A 129 2.00 -1.62 11.95
CA THR A 129 2.73 -1.43 13.22
C THR A 129 1.98 -0.48 14.15
N LEU A 130 2.32 -0.46 15.44
CA LEU A 130 1.79 0.56 16.37
C LEU A 130 2.08 1.97 15.86
N TYR A 131 3.32 2.21 15.40
CA TYR A 131 3.75 3.49 14.85
C TYR A 131 2.91 3.94 13.64
N THR A 132 2.52 3.00 12.77
CA THR A 132 1.63 3.31 11.64
C THR A 132 0.26 3.75 12.12
N VAL A 133 -0.31 3.06 13.11
CA VAL A 133 -1.61 3.42 13.70
C VAL A 133 -1.55 4.80 14.36
N GLN A 134 -0.51 5.06 15.16
CA GLN A 134 -0.30 6.36 15.80
C GLN A 134 -0.22 7.48 14.76
N TYR A 135 0.57 7.31 13.70
CA TYR A 135 0.65 8.30 12.64
C TYR A 135 -0.71 8.59 11.96
N LEU A 136 -1.48 7.55 11.64
CA LEU A 136 -2.81 7.73 11.03
C LEU A 136 -3.80 8.46 11.96
N VAL A 137 -3.72 8.24 13.27
CA VAL A 137 -4.66 8.83 14.23
C VAL A 137 -4.21 10.23 14.66
N ASP A 138 -2.94 10.38 15.02
CA ASP A 138 -2.40 11.63 15.57
C ASP A 138 -2.13 12.67 14.48
N CYS A 139 -1.64 12.26 13.30
CA CYS A 139 -1.23 13.19 12.26
C CYS A 139 -2.25 13.37 11.14
N LEU A 140 -3.04 12.32 10.83
CA LEU A 140 -4.06 12.39 9.78
C LEU A 140 -5.48 12.50 10.34
N HIS A 141 -5.64 12.43 11.67
CA HIS A 141 -6.91 12.61 12.37
C HIS A 141 -8.05 11.69 11.87
N LEU A 142 -7.72 10.47 11.45
CA LEU A 142 -8.71 9.52 10.96
C LEU A 142 -9.76 9.20 12.05
N ASP A 143 -11.02 9.10 11.62
CA ASP A 143 -12.12 8.72 12.49
C ASP A 143 -11.96 7.27 12.97
N LEU A 144 -11.99 7.09 14.30
CA LEU A 144 -11.85 5.81 14.98
C LEU A 144 -13.17 5.02 15.03
N HIS A 145 -14.30 5.68 14.78
CA HIS A 145 -15.64 5.09 14.91
C HIS A 145 -16.27 4.66 13.59
N VAL A 146 -15.56 4.85 12.47
CA VAL A 146 -15.96 4.31 11.16
C VAL A 146 -16.28 2.82 11.26
N LYS A 147 -17.32 2.39 10.56
CA LYS A 147 -17.72 0.99 10.50
C LYS A 147 -17.50 0.43 9.10
N ASP A 148 -16.94 -0.76 9.03
CA ASP A 148 -16.92 -1.57 7.82
C ASP A 148 -18.33 -2.10 7.48
N GLU A 149 -18.45 -2.88 6.40
CA GLU A 149 -19.74 -3.43 5.97
C GLU A 149 -20.36 -4.41 6.99
N TYR A 150 -19.56 -4.91 7.92
CA TYR A 150 -19.97 -5.84 8.97
C TYR A 150 -20.24 -5.13 10.30
N GLY A 151 -20.21 -3.80 10.32
CA GLY A 151 -20.42 -2.99 11.53
C GLY A 151 -19.22 -2.92 12.46
N ARG A 152 -18.06 -3.44 12.06
CA ARG A 152 -16.83 -3.47 12.87
C ARG A 152 -16.08 -2.16 12.74
N LYS A 153 -15.54 -1.69 13.86
CA LYS A 153 -14.64 -0.54 13.95
C LYS A 153 -13.19 -0.96 13.75
N PRO A 154 -12.26 -0.02 13.47
CA PRO A 154 -10.83 -0.33 13.42
C PRO A 154 -10.30 -1.05 14.67
N LEU A 155 -10.78 -0.69 15.86
CA LEU A 155 -10.42 -1.32 17.13
C LEU A 155 -10.68 -2.85 17.13
N ASP A 156 -11.75 -3.30 16.47
CA ASP A 156 -12.14 -4.73 16.45
C ASP A 156 -11.11 -5.61 15.70
N TYR A 157 -10.23 -4.99 14.91
CA TYR A 157 -9.13 -5.66 14.20
C TYR A 157 -7.82 -5.75 15.02
N CYS A 158 -7.79 -5.16 16.21
CA CYS A 158 -6.65 -5.20 17.13
C CYS A 158 -6.65 -6.40 18.09
N SER A 159 -7.47 -7.44 17.86
CA SER A 159 -7.76 -8.51 18.82
C SER A 159 -6.68 -9.58 19.04
N ARG A 160 -5.52 -9.52 18.36
CA ARG A 160 -4.43 -10.48 18.58
C ARG A 160 -3.54 -10.06 19.75
N PRO A 161 -2.94 -11.00 20.51
CA PRO A 161 -2.09 -10.67 21.67
C PRO A 161 -0.93 -9.73 21.32
N GLU A 162 -0.31 -9.92 20.15
CA GLU A 162 0.74 -9.04 19.60
C GLU A 162 0.30 -7.59 19.31
N LYS A 163 -0.99 -7.27 19.49
CA LYS A 163 -1.59 -5.95 19.22
C LYS A 163 -2.13 -5.25 20.47
N HIS A 164 -1.84 -5.76 21.67
CA HIS A 164 -2.28 -5.15 22.93
C HIS A 164 -1.97 -3.65 23.02
N GLU A 165 -0.79 -3.23 22.57
CA GLU A 165 -0.40 -1.81 22.60
C GLU A 165 -1.25 -0.94 21.66
N LYS A 166 -1.57 -1.45 20.45
CA LYS A 166 -2.47 -0.76 19.52
C LYS A 166 -3.86 -0.63 20.08
N MET A 167 -4.38 -1.71 20.64
CA MET A 167 -5.69 -1.76 21.25
C MET A 167 -5.78 -0.75 22.42
N LYS A 168 -4.77 -0.73 23.29
CA LYS A 168 -4.67 0.24 24.38
C LYS A 168 -4.66 1.67 23.84
N TYR A 169 -3.77 1.97 22.90
CA TYR A 169 -3.67 3.30 22.30
C TYR A 169 -5.00 3.76 21.68
N ILE A 170 -5.64 2.95 20.83
CA ILE A 170 -6.92 3.32 20.20
C ILE A 170 -8.02 3.48 21.25
N THR A 171 -8.08 2.59 22.25
CA THR A 171 -9.07 2.68 23.33
C THR A 171 -8.91 3.97 24.13
N ASP A 172 -7.67 4.36 24.42
CA ASP A 172 -7.37 5.61 25.13
C ASP A 172 -7.76 6.82 24.26
N GLN A 173 -7.44 6.81 22.96
CA GLN A 173 -7.84 7.87 22.02
C GLN A 173 -9.36 7.99 21.85
N MET A 174 -10.10 6.89 21.88
CA MET A 174 -11.57 6.89 21.82
C MET A 174 -12.23 7.46 23.08
N LYS A 175 -11.55 7.50 24.23
CA LYS A 175 -12.09 8.09 25.48
C LYS A 175 -11.86 9.60 25.55
N LEU A 176 -10.90 10.11 24.79
CA LEU A 176 -10.51 11.52 24.79
C LEU A 176 -11.37 12.39 23.84
N LYS A 177 -12.13 11.76 22.94
CA LYS A 177 -13.01 12.41 21.96
C LYS A 177 -14.47 12.12 22.30
#